data_AF-A0A015U0Z3-F1
#
_entry.id   AF-A0A015U0Z3-F1
#
_cell.length_a   1.000
_cell.length_b   1.000
_cell.length_c   1.000
_cell.angle_alpha   90.00
_cell.angle_beta   90.00
_cell.angle_gamma   90.00
#
_symmetry.space_group_name_H-M   'P 1'
#
loop_
_entity.id
_entity.type
_entity.pdbx_description
1 polymer ?
#
loop_
_entity_poly.entity_id
_entity_poly.type
_entity_poly.pdbx_seq_one_letter_code
_entity_poly.pdbx_strand_id
1 'polypeptide(L)'
;MKTNKLIIGLLAVAATSLVSCEKFGADVETPSVSISVSPENPKVGEEVTVTINTDAQYLTLFTGDEGKNFERSRIKAIMEHDWDSFYEECYRVSYAKNGEKTLFYKYFKDYQSIEDVKKDFEFFGAIDNIQLVPYKKGDFPEALMEMSYIGTNQLKFTVTDRRIPSGIRMKPNIHIFGGLANQPGNTIIESRFVACDADRAIRKYSNDAWVAAYFGLHTEQLEDFQGYSAGYKYYTFQDERSYGAFQTNDPLSRRPTEGFYKLGDMYNRDTYLQPFLDYGEKIILRQVDMYVNGRSTFVAADDSPYKYDLDGDGVLESYECELDPATGLPVHEADYTKYKGFQGDVYLSFIEMGTDEYEPWNTGVSLGSVYTTGGIQKTYKYIYTGAGDFTITAVATNVGDKDYKGIDYSEERSNSLDDYSHKRALSSVKVSVKP
;
A
#
# COMPACT_ATOMS: atom_id res chain seq x y z
N MET A 1 -35.78 -60.72 46.47
CA MET A 1 -35.45 -60.88 45.02
C MET A 1 -35.81 -59.68 44.12
N LYS A 2 -36.33 -58.55 44.61
CA LYS A 2 -36.63 -57.36 43.76
C LYS A 2 -35.50 -56.32 43.69
N THR A 3 -34.56 -56.32 44.63
CA THR A 3 -33.50 -55.30 44.73
C THR A 3 -32.31 -55.55 43.77
N ASN A 4 -32.04 -56.81 43.38
CA ASN A 4 -30.88 -57.13 42.54
C ASN A 4 -31.11 -56.86 41.04
N LYS A 5 -32.36 -56.79 40.56
CA LYS A 5 -32.65 -56.44 39.16
C LYS A 5 -32.51 -54.94 38.90
N LEU A 6 -32.75 -54.10 39.91
CA LEU A 6 -32.62 -52.65 39.80
C LEU A 6 -31.14 -52.22 39.71
N ILE A 7 -30.27 -52.89 40.47
CA ILE A 7 -28.83 -52.59 40.52
C ILE A 7 -28.14 -53.02 39.22
N ILE A 8 -28.50 -54.18 38.65
CA ILE A 8 -27.95 -54.64 37.37
C ILE A 8 -28.44 -53.75 36.21
N GLY A 9 -29.68 -53.27 36.25
CA GLY A 9 -30.20 -52.30 35.28
C GLY A 9 -29.48 -50.94 35.34
N LEU A 10 -29.16 -50.44 36.54
CA LEU A 10 -28.40 -49.19 36.70
C LEU A 10 -26.94 -49.31 36.23
N LEU A 11 -26.30 -50.46 36.46
CA LEU A 11 -24.93 -50.73 35.99
C LEU A 11 -24.85 -50.85 34.47
N ALA A 12 -25.87 -51.40 33.81
CA ALA A 12 -25.92 -51.47 32.34
C ALA A 12 -26.13 -50.09 31.69
N VAL A 13 -26.91 -49.20 32.32
CA VAL A 13 -27.14 -47.83 31.83
C VAL A 13 -25.91 -46.93 32.07
N ALA A 14 -25.20 -47.11 33.19
CA ALA A 14 -23.93 -46.44 33.45
C ALA A 14 -22.79 -46.91 32.53
N ALA A 15 -22.80 -48.18 32.10
CA ALA A 15 -21.85 -48.70 31.12
C ALA A 15 -22.12 -48.16 29.70
N THR A 16 -23.38 -47.87 29.33
CA THR A 16 -23.70 -47.21 28.04
C THR A 16 -23.41 -45.71 28.03
N SER A 17 -23.38 -45.03 29.19
CA SER A 17 -23.00 -43.61 29.28
C SER A 17 -21.49 -43.36 29.27
N LEU A 18 -20.66 -44.40 29.43
CA LEU A 18 -19.19 -44.30 29.38
C LEU A 18 -18.61 -44.56 27.97
N VAL A 19 -19.45 -44.87 26.98
CA VAL A 19 -19.04 -44.93 25.55
C VAL A 19 -19.33 -43.62 24.83
N SER A 20 -19.77 -42.58 25.54
CA SER A 20 -19.55 -41.20 25.10
C SER A 20 -18.13 -40.79 25.49
N CYS A 21 -17.14 -41.54 24.98
CA CYS A 21 -15.81 -40.96 24.80
C CYS A 21 -15.96 -39.89 23.71
N GLU A 22 -16.39 -38.70 24.13
CA GLU A 22 -15.85 -37.48 23.54
C GLU A 22 -14.33 -37.71 23.52
N LYS A 23 -13.75 -37.76 22.31
CA LYS A 23 -12.31 -37.90 22.06
C LYS A 23 -11.60 -36.64 22.60
N PHE A 24 -11.62 -36.46 23.92
CA PHE A 24 -10.87 -35.40 24.59
C PHE A 24 -9.39 -35.74 24.48
N GLY A 25 -8.65 -34.88 23.76
CA GLY A 25 -7.22 -35.01 23.55
C GLY A 25 -6.77 -36.02 22.49
N ALA A 26 -7.65 -36.46 21.57
CA ALA A 26 -7.21 -37.33 20.48
C ALA A 26 -6.37 -36.56 19.45
N ASP A 27 -5.28 -37.17 18.99
CA ASP A 27 -4.60 -36.77 17.76
C ASP A 27 -5.66 -36.52 16.68
N VAL A 28 -5.73 -35.29 16.17
CA VAL A 28 -6.67 -34.92 15.09
C VAL A 28 -6.49 -35.93 13.97
N GLU A 29 -7.58 -36.60 13.56
CA GLU A 29 -7.51 -37.58 12.48
C GLU A 29 -7.46 -36.86 11.13
N THR A 30 -6.60 -37.33 10.23
CA THR A 30 -6.57 -36.84 8.85
C THR A 30 -7.89 -37.21 8.20
N PRO A 31 -8.65 -36.24 7.66
CA PRO A 31 -9.92 -36.55 7.04
C PRO A 31 -9.74 -37.36 5.75
N SER A 32 -10.78 -38.08 5.35
CA SER A 32 -10.91 -38.62 4.00
C SER A 32 -11.66 -37.63 3.10
N VAL A 33 -11.24 -37.50 1.85
CA VAL A 33 -11.96 -36.70 0.84
C VAL A 33 -11.80 -37.31 -0.54
N SER A 34 -12.89 -37.36 -1.29
CA SER A 34 -12.92 -37.74 -2.69
C SER A 34 -13.87 -36.84 -3.45
N ILE A 35 -13.51 -36.48 -4.67
CA ILE A 35 -14.37 -35.69 -5.55
C ILE A 35 -14.63 -36.37 -6.88
N SER A 36 -15.81 -36.13 -7.42
CA SER A 36 -16.18 -36.46 -8.79
C SER A 36 -17.00 -35.33 -9.39
N VAL A 37 -17.05 -35.28 -10.71
CA VAL A 37 -17.74 -34.23 -11.48
C VAL A 37 -18.62 -34.86 -12.54
N SER A 38 -19.75 -34.21 -12.84
CA SER A 38 -20.60 -34.58 -13.96
C SER A 38 -21.20 -33.32 -14.59
N PRO A 39 -21.09 -33.14 -15.92
CA PRO A 39 -20.27 -33.93 -16.84
C PRO A 39 -18.76 -33.63 -16.70
N GLU A 40 -17.89 -34.54 -17.14
CA GLU A 40 -16.43 -34.34 -17.12
C GLU A 40 -15.94 -33.33 -18.19
N ASN A 41 -16.71 -33.19 -19.28
CA ASN A 41 -16.40 -32.32 -20.42
C ASN A 41 -17.59 -31.41 -20.75
N PRO A 42 -17.96 -30.48 -19.85
CA PRO A 42 -19.07 -29.55 -20.06
C PRO A 42 -18.77 -28.58 -21.22
N LYS A 43 -19.81 -27.95 -21.77
CA LYS A 43 -19.67 -26.74 -22.60
C LYS A 43 -19.71 -25.48 -21.75
N VAL A 44 -19.20 -24.36 -22.27
CA VAL A 44 -19.39 -23.05 -21.64
C VAL A 44 -20.88 -22.81 -21.39
N GLY A 45 -21.23 -22.39 -20.17
CA GLY A 45 -22.62 -22.18 -19.75
C GLY A 45 -23.37 -23.44 -19.30
N GLU A 46 -22.78 -24.63 -19.38
CA GLU A 46 -23.37 -25.87 -18.87
C GLU A 46 -23.11 -26.03 -17.36
N GLU A 47 -24.10 -26.57 -16.63
CA GLU A 47 -23.98 -26.84 -15.20
C GLU A 47 -23.12 -28.07 -14.92
N VAL A 48 -22.05 -27.88 -14.17
CA VAL A 48 -21.20 -28.93 -13.61
C VAL A 48 -21.63 -29.21 -12.19
N THR A 49 -21.99 -30.46 -11.91
CA THR A 49 -22.24 -30.94 -10.55
C THR A 49 -20.97 -31.58 -10.00
N VAL A 50 -20.41 -30.98 -8.95
CA VAL A 50 -19.30 -31.52 -8.16
C VAL A 50 -19.89 -32.31 -6.99
N THR A 51 -19.54 -33.59 -6.89
CA THR A 51 -19.92 -34.45 -5.75
C THR A 51 -18.68 -34.72 -4.90
N ILE A 52 -18.79 -34.48 -3.60
CA ILE A 52 -17.69 -34.56 -2.65
C ILE A 52 -18.09 -35.51 -1.52
N ASN A 53 -17.33 -36.60 -1.32
CA ASN A 53 -17.51 -37.48 -0.18
C ASN A 53 -16.36 -37.27 0.81
N THR A 54 -16.67 -36.93 2.05
CA THR A 54 -15.71 -36.54 3.07
C THR A 54 -16.24 -36.72 4.48
N ASP A 55 -15.41 -37.18 5.41
CA ASP A 55 -15.70 -37.20 6.85
C ASP A 55 -15.20 -35.94 7.59
N ALA A 56 -14.58 -35.00 6.85
CA ALA A 56 -14.00 -33.79 7.43
C ALA A 56 -15.02 -32.85 8.07
N GLN A 57 -14.64 -32.20 9.16
CA GLN A 57 -15.47 -31.19 9.81
C GLN A 57 -15.75 -29.97 8.93
N TYR A 58 -14.78 -29.53 8.12
CA TYR A 58 -14.88 -28.36 7.24
C TYR A 58 -14.43 -28.67 5.82
N LEU A 59 -15.09 -28.02 4.85
CA LEU A 59 -14.83 -28.23 3.43
C LEU A 59 -14.73 -26.90 2.68
N THR A 60 -13.64 -26.75 1.91
CA THR A 60 -13.43 -25.63 0.99
C THR A 60 -13.21 -26.14 -0.42
N LEU A 61 -13.81 -25.50 -1.43
CA LEU A 61 -13.72 -25.91 -2.83
C LEU A 61 -13.08 -24.80 -3.68
N PHE A 62 -12.08 -25.18 -4.46
CA PHE A 62 -11.45 -24.34 -5.48
C PHE A 62 -11.90 -24.84 -6.85
N THR A 63 -12.51 -23.98 -7.67
CA THR A 63 -13.06 -24.39 -8.98
C THR A 63 -12.02 -24.33 -10.10
N GLY A 64 -10.87 -23.72 -9.85
CA GLY A 64 -9.79 -23.54 -10.83
C GLY A 64 -9.90 -22.25 -11.66
N ASP A 65 -11.00 -21.51 -11.54
CA ASP A 65 -11.14 -20.18 -12.16
C ASP A 65 -10.16 -19.17 -11.57
N GLU A 66 -9.99 -18.05 -12.27
CA GLU A 66 -9.35 -16.87 -11.73
C GLU A 66 -10.00 -16.46 -10.39
N GLY A 67 -9.16 -16.16 -9.40
CA GLY A 67 -9.61 -15.93 -8.02
C GLY A 67 -9.96 -17.19 -7.21
N LYS A 68 -10.05 -18.39 -7.82
CA LYS A 68 -10.42 -19.67 -7.17
C LYS A 68 -9.50 -20.86 -7.51
N ASN A 69 -8.24 -20.60 -7.85
CA ASN A 69 -7.21 -21.64 -8.07
C ASN A 69 -6.53 -22.05 -6.76
N PHE A 70 -6.57 -23.34 -6.42
CA PHE A 70 -5.92 -23.89 -5.22
C PHE A 70 -4.41 -23.66 -5.20
N GLU A 71 -3.76 -23.72 -6.36
CA GLU A 71 -2.31 -23.57 -6.51
C GLU A 71 -1.82 -22.18 -6.08
N ARG A 72 -2.69 -21.16 -6.15
CA ARG A 72 -2.42 -19.78 -5.71
C ARG A 72 -3.18 -19.43 -4.43
N SER A 73 -3.51 -20.41 -3.59
CA SER A 73 -4.27 -20.21 -2.36
C SER A 73 -3.38 -20.10 -1.12
N ARG A 74 -3.78 -19.29 -0.15
CA ARG A 74 -3.14 -19.23 1.18
C ARG A 74 -3.08 -20.60 1.86
N ILE A 75 -4.09 -21.45 1.62
CA ILE A 75 -4.15 -22.79 2.20
C ILE A 75 -2.99 -23.65 1.69
N LYS A 76 -2.70 -23.63 0.38
CA LYS A 76 -1.58 -24.38 -0.19
C LYS A 76 -0.25 -23.88 0.36
N ALA A 77 -0.04 -22.56 0.36
CA ALA A 77 1.19 -21.96 0.84
C ALA A 77 1.50 -22.35 2.31
N ILE A 78 0.51 -22.30 3.21
CA ILE A 78 0.67 -22.74 4.61
C ILE A 78 0.91 -24.26 4.73
N MET A 79 0.41 -25.07 3.79
CA MET A 79 0.67 -26.51 3.82
C MET A 79 2.12 -26.85 3.41
N GLU A 80 2.73 -26.03 2.57
CA GLU A 80 4.08 -26.25 2.03
C GLU A 80 5.17 -25.52 2.83
N HIS A 81 4.80 -24.43 3.51
CA HIS A 81 5.72 -23.56 4.27
C HIS A 81 5.24 -23.40 5.72
N ASP A 82 6.17 -23.25 6.65
CA ASP A 82 5.84 -22.77 8.01
C ASP A 82 5.37 -21.30 7.97
N TRP A 83 4.86 -20.79 9.08
CA TRP A 83 4.29 -19.44 9.14
C TRP A 83 5.31 -18.33 8.85
N ASP A 84 6.55 -18.48 9.32
CA ASP A 84 7.61 -17.48 9.13
C ASP A 84 8.05 -17.48 7.66
N SER A 85 8.28 -18.67 7.09
CA SER A 85 8.59 -18.85 5.67
C SER A 85 7.43 -18.41 4.78
N PHE A 86 6.18 -18.66 5.19
CA PHE A 86 4.98 -18.19 4.48
C PHE A 86 4.96 -16.66 4.41
N TYR A 87 5.21 -15.97 5.52
CA TYR A 87 5.16 -14.51 5.55
C TYR A 87 6.26 -13.88 4.68
N GLU A 88 7.46 -14.45 4.68
CA GLU A 88 8.59 -13.90 3.92
C GLU A 88 8.60 -14.31 2.44
N GLU A 89 8.27 -15.56 2.11
CA GLU A 89 8.44 -16.10 0.75
C GLU A 89 7.13 -16.14 -0.06
N CYS A 90 5.99 -16.29 0.60
CA CYS A 90 4.70 -16.58 -0.05
C CYS A 90 3.70 -15.42 0.03
N TYR A 91 3.54 -14.79 1.21
CA TYR A 91 2.67 -13.63 1.41
C TYR A 91 3.15 -12.41 0.65
N ARG A 92 4.46 -12.34 0.41
CA ARG A 92 5.11 -11.21 -0.23
C ARG A 92 5.34 -11.37 -1.74
N VAL A 93 4.48 -12.12 -2.43
CA VAL A 93 4.57 -12.22 -3.90
C VAL A 93 4.17 -10.87 -4.50
N SER A 94 5.18 -10.11 -4.91
CA SER A 94 5.01 -8.80 -5.52
C SER A 94 4.16 -8.90 -6.79
N TYR A 95 3.24 -7.95 -6.98
CA TYR A 95 2.59 -7.76 -8.28
C TYR A 95 3.61 -7.45 -9.38
N ALA A 96 4.77 -6.87 -9.05
CA ALA A 96 5.81 -6.67 -10.04
C ALA A 96 6.40 -8.01 -10.50
N LYS A 97 6.08 -8.34 -11.76
CA LYS A 97 6.71 -9.44 -12.48
C LYS A 97 8.24 -9.31 -12.38
N ASN A 98 8.95 -10.44 -12.29
CA ASN A 98 10.42 -10.53 -12.36
C ASN A 98 11.22 -9.80 -11.26
N GLY A 99 10.64 -9.49 -10.10
CA GLY A 99 11.40 -8.93 -8.96
C GLY A 99 11.73 -7.44 -9.09
N GLU A 100 10.98 -6.71 -9.92
CA GLU A 100 11.11 -5.27 -10.05
C GLU A 100 10.60 -4.56 -8.77
N LYS A 101 11.20 -3.41 -8.43
CA LYS A 101 10.86 -2.69 -7.19
C LYS A 101 9.52 -1.99 -7.35
N THR A 102 8.69 -2.03 -6.32
CA THR A 102 7.39 -1.33 -6.26
C THR A 102 7.32 -0.27 -5.17
N LEU A 103 8.33 -0.28 -4.28
CA LEU A 103 8.45 0.59 -3.13
C LEU A 103 9.85 1.23 -3.12
N PHE A 104 9.89 2.53 -2.85
CA PHE A 104 11.09 3.30 -2.58
C PHE A 104 10.92 3.98 -1.23
N TYR A 105 11.84 3.76 -0.30
CA TYR A 105 11.85 4.47 0.97
C TYR A 105 13.26 4.85 1.38
N LYS A 106 13.40 6.01 2.00
CA LYS A 106 14.65 6.52 2.57
C LYS A 106 14.34 7.24 3.88
N TYR A 107 14.87 6.73 4.99
CA TYR A 107 14.85 7.42 6.27
C TYR A 107 16.19 8.11 6.51
N PHE A 108 16.17 9.41 6.78
CA PHE A 108 17.41 10.17 6.98
C PHE A 108 18.16 9.78 8.27
N LYS A 109 17.47 9.16 9.22
CA LYS A 109 18.06 8.57 10.44
C LYS A 109 19.10 7.49 10.15
N ASP A 110 19.00 6.81 9.01
CA ASP A 110 19.85 5.66 8.67
C ASP A 110 21.16 6.09 7.98
N TYR A 111 21.21 7.33 7.45
CA TYR A 111 22.41 7.86 6.82
C TYR A 111 23.45 8.29 7.86
N GLN A 112 24.71 7.93 7.59
CA GLN A 112 25.84 8.24 8.45
C GLN A 112 26.57 9.52 8.03
N SER A 113 26.43 9.94 6.76
CA SER A 113 27.11 11.11 6.22
C SER A 113 26.33 11.75 5.07
N ILE A 114 26.65 13.02 4.77
CA ILE A 114 26.11 13.73 3.61
C ILE A 114 26.56 13.11 2.29
N GLU A 115 27.76 12.52 2.25
CA GLU A 115 28.23 11.82 1.05
C GLU A 115 27.40 10.56 0.78
N ASP A 116 26.83 9.92 1.81
CA ASP A 116 25.87 8.82 1.62
C ASP A 116 24.53 9.35 1.08
N VAL A 117 24.04 10.48 1.62
CA VAL A 117 22.82 11.12 1.11
C VAL A 117 22.95 11.46 -0.38
N LYS A 118 24.10 12.01 -0.79
CA LYS A 118 24.37 12.40 -2.19
C LYS A 118 24.45 11.22 -3.16
N LYS A 119 24.55 9.98 -2.68
CA LYS A 119 24.44 8.79 -3.56
C LYS A 119 23.01 8.54 -4.01
N ASP A 120 22.04 8.93 -3.19
CA ASP A 120 20.62 8.70 -3.42
C ASP A 120 19.87 9.95 -3.89
N PHE A 121 20.41 11.15 -3.59
CA PHE A 121 19.79 12.43 -3.89
C PHE A 121 20.73 13.40 -4.60
N GLU A 122 20.24 14.05 -5.65
CA GLU A 122 20.87 15.18 -6.31
C GLU A 122 20.21 16.48 -5.83
N PHE A 123 20.99 17.49 -5.45
CA PHE A 123 20.45 18.80 -5.03
C PHE A 123 20.57 19.79 -6.20
N PHE A 124 19.56 20.61 -6.43
CA PHE A 124 19.53 21.56 -7.55
C PHE A 124 18.94 22.91 -7.16
N GLY A 125 19.24 23.94 -7.96
CA GLY A 125 18.82 25.32 -7.72
C GLY A 125 19.69 26.02 -6.67
N ALA A 126 19.08 26.93 -5.91
CA ALA A 126 19.72 27.73 -4.87
C ALA A 126 19.74 26.99 -3.52
N ILE A 127 20.36 25.81 -3.48
CA ILE A 127 20.51 25.00 -2.26
C ILE A 127 21.92 25.12 -1.67
N ASP A 128 21.99 25.37 -0.37
CA ASP A 128 23.25 25.38 0.40
C ASP A 128 23.05 24.76 1.81
N ASN A 129 24.10 24.74 2.63
CA ASN A 129 24.10 24.30 4.04
C ASN A 129 23.49 22.90 4.25
N ILE A 130 23.81 21.97 3.35
CA ILE A 130 23.30 20.59 3.40
C ILE A 130 23.98 19.85 4.57
N GLN A 131 23.17 19.37 5.52
CA GLN A 131 23.63 18.78 6.77
C GLN A 131 22.72 17.64 7.22
N LEU A 132 23.29 16.64 7.89
CA LEU A 132 22.52 15.73 8.73
C LEU A 132 22.54 16.30 10.14
N VAL A 133 21.37 16.64 10.67
CA VAL A 133 21.23 17.23 11.99
C VAL A 133 20.35 16.34 12.86
N PRO A 134 20.70 16.09 14.13
CA PRO A 134 19.84 15.35 15.03
C PRO A 134 18.60 16.19 15.34
N TYR A 135 17.43 15.59 15.20
CA TYR A 135 16.18 16.20 15.63
C TYR A 135 16.18 16.43 17.15
N LYS A 136 15.96 17.66 17.61
CA LYS A 136 15.89 17.98 19.04
C LYS A 136 14.46 18.30 19.46
N LYS A 137 14.14 17.89 20.68
CA LYS A 137 12.87 18.20 21.30
C LYS A 137 12.67 19.72 21.37
N GLY A 138 11.55 20.19 20.84
CA GLY A 138 11.22 21.62 20.80
C GLY A 138 11.69 22.36 19.55
N ASP A 139 12.43 21.72 18.64
CA ASP A 139 12.73 22.32 17.32
C ASP A 139 11.44 22.56 16.53
N PHE A 140 10.45 21.67 16.68
CA PHE A 140 9.13 21.75 16.03
C PHE A 140 8.00 21.33 17.00
N PRO A 141 6.74 21.75 16.77
CA PRO A 141 5.61 21.30 17.57
C PRO A 141 5.40 19.79 17.47
N GLU A 142 5.36 19.09 18.61
CA GLU A 142 5.28 17.62 18.68
C GLU A 142 3.99 17.05 18.08
N ALA A 143 2.89 17.82 18.09
CA ALA A 143 1.62 17.42 17.50
C ALA A 143 1.66 17.25 15.97
N LEU A 144 2.77 17.63 15.34
CA LEU A 144 3.00 17.59 13.89
C LEU A 144 4.09 16.56 13.52
N MET A 145 4.34 15.59 14.41
CA MET A 145 5.24 14.47 14.19
C MET A 145 4.46 13.16 14.28
N GLU A 146 4.67 12.27 13.31
CA GLU A 146 4.14 10.90 13.35
C GLU A 146 5.29 9.90 13.49
N MET A 147 6.42 10.11 12.78
CA MET A 147 7.46 9.08 12.61
C MET A 147 8.89 9.58 12.87
N SER A 148 9.10 10.88 13.09
CA SER A 148 10.38 11.42 13.56
C SER A 148 10.65 11.06 15.03
N TYR A 149 11.86 10.60 15.34
CA TYR A 149 12.27 10.30 16.72
C TYR A 149 13.32 11.30 17.22
N ILE A 150 13.17 11.77 18.45
CA ILE A 150 14.15 12.67 19.11
C ILE A 150 15.52 12.00 19.11
N GLY A 151 16.55 12.75 18.71
CA GLY A 151 17.94 12.29 18.64
C GLY A 151 18.32 11.58 17.34
N THR A 152 17.39 11.41 16.39
CA THR A 152 17.69 10.81 15.08
C THR A 152 18.00 11.87 14.02
N ASN A 153 18.81 11.50 13.03
CA ASN A 153 19.20 12.42 11.96
C ASN A 153 18.00 12.80 11.06
N GLN A 154 17.96 14.08 10.71
CA GLN A 154 17.15 14.66 9.64
C GLN A 154 18.08 15.29 8.61
N LEU A 155 17.69 15.24 7.33
CA LEU A 155 18.36 16.03 6.31
C LEU A 155 17.89 17.47 6.42
N LYS A 156 18.84 18.39 6.60
CA LYS A 156 18.64 19.83 6.58
C LYS A 156 19.34 20.43 5.37
N PHE A 157 18.69 21.34 4.68
CA PHE A 157 19.35 22.22 3.71
C PHE A 157 18.65 23.59 3.67
N THR A 158 19.30 24.58 3.10
CA THR A 158 18.79 25.95 3.01
C THR A 158 18.50 26.31 1.55
N VAL A 159 17.30 26.76 1.27
CA VAL A 159 16.99 27.51 0.05
C VAL A 159 17.51 28.93 0.25
N THR A 160 18.53 29.33 -0.49
CA THR A 160 19.23 30.61 -0.32
C THR A 160 18.64 31.74 -1.17
N ASP A 161 17.89 31.38 -2.21
CA ASP A 161 17.21 32.35 -3.09
C ASP A 161 15.83 31.81 -3.51
N ARG A 162 14.77 32.47 -3.06
CA ARG A 162 13.38 32.11 -3.40
C ARG A 162 13.06 32.18 -4.88
N ARG A 163 13.82 32.98 -5.64
CA ARG A 163 13.58 33.27 -7.05
C ARG A 163 13.90 32.08 -7.94
N ILE A 164 14.87 31.26 -7.51
CA ILE A 164 15.38 30.12 -8.26
C ILE A 164 14.63 28.86 -7.81
N PRO A 165 13.93 28.14 -8.69
CA PRO A 165 13.34 26.84 -8.37
C PRO A 165 14.40 25.87 -7.86
N SER A 166 14.21 25.38 -6.65
CA SER A 166 15.22 24.61 -5.91
C SER A 166 14.62 23.37 -5.29
N GLY A 167 15.45 22.34 -5.09
CA GLY A 167 14.92 21.06 -4.64
C GLY A 167 15.92 19.92 -4.59
N ILE A 168 15.36 18.73 -4.44
CA ILE A 168 16.07 17.46 -4.48
C ILE A 168 15.50 16.56 -5.57
N ARG A 169 16.39 15.83 -6.24
CA ARG A 169 16.07 14.85 -7.27
C ARG A 169 16.46 13.47 -6.78
N MET A 170 15.57 12.51 -7.00
CA MET A 170 15.76 11.12 -6.60
C MET A 170 15.35 10.18 -7.74
N LYS A 171 15.91 8.97 -7.76
CA LYS A 171 15.68 7.98 -8.81
C LYS A 171 15.07 6.70 -8.21
N PRO A 172 13.76 6.70 -7.90
CA PRO A 172 13.14 5.59 -7.20
C PRO A 172 13.19 4.30 -8.02
N ASN A 173 13.04 4.38 -9.35
CA ASN A 173 13.01 3.23 -10.27
C ASN A 173 12.01 2.17 -9.80
N ILE A 174 10.78 2.59 -9.55
CA ILE A 174 9.70 1.73 -9.05
C ILE A 174 8.58 1.60 -10.06
N HIS A 175 7.96 0.43 -10.11
CA HIS A 175 6.72 0.19 -10.83
C HIS A 175 5.56 0.74 -10.00
N ILE A 176 4.68 1.51 -10.63
CA ILE A 176 3.49 2.03 -9.96
C ILE A 176 2.35 1.04 -10.19
N PHE A 177 1.71 0.64 -9.09
CA PHE A 177 0.50 -0.16 -9.08
C PHE A 177 -0.65 0.67 -8.51
N GLY A 178 -1.85 0.37 -9.01
CA GLY A 178 -3.10 0.77 -8.42
C GLY A 178 -4.20 -0.17 -8.91
N GLY A 179 -5.21 -0.41 -8.06
CA GLY A 179 -6.57 -0.57 -8.55
C GLY A 179 -7.45 -1.74 -8.11
N LEU A 180 -7.43 -2.23 -6.85
CA LEU A 180 -8.64 -2.83 -6.24
C LEU A 180 -8.79 -2.38 -4.77
N ALA A 181 -9.64 -1.37 -4.55
CA ALA A 181 -10.14 -0.87 -3.25
C ALA A 181 -9.32 0.19 -2.46
N ASN A 182 -8.98 1.32 -3.11
CA ASN A 182 -8.77 2.62 -2.42
C ASN A 182 -7.72 2.67 -1.28
N GLN A 183 -6.54 2.06 -1.48
CA GLN A 183 -5.36 2.44 -0.70
C GLN A 183 -4.38 3.05 -1.69
N PRO A 184 -4.47 4.37 -1.98
CA PRO A 184 -3.50 5.00 -2.87
C PRO A 184 -2.10 4.75 -2.29
N GLY A 185 -1.24 4.08 -3.06
CA GLY A 185 0.08 3.62 -2.64
C GLY A 185 0.78 4.66 -1.78
N ASN A 186 1.11 4.23 -0.55
CA ASN A 186 1.60 5.00 0.60
C ASN A 186 2.84 5.82 0.27
N THR A 187 2.65 6.91 -0.45
CA THR A 187 3.71 7.84 -0.79
C THR A 187 3.64 8.95 0.25
N ILE A 188 4.57 8.92 1.21
CA ILE A 188 4.55 9.73 2.43
C ILE A 188 5.89 10.46 2.54
N ILE A 189 5.83 11.77 2.74
CA ILE A 189 7.00 12.59 3.03
C ILE A 189 6.76 13.33 4.33
N GLU A 190 7.73 13.24 5.24
CA GLU A 190 7.76 14.08 6.43
C GLU A 190 8.78 15.20 6.25
N SER A 191 8.26 16.42 6.10
CA SER A 191 9.05 17.62 5.77
C SER A 191 8.65 18.81 6.62
N ARG A 192 9.58 19.75 6.84
CA ARG A 192 9.36 20.97 7.62
C ARG A 192 10.09 22.15 7.00
N PHE A 193 9.41 23.28 6.96
CA PHE A 193 9.86 24.49 6.29
C PHE A 193 9.96 25.64 7.29
N VAL A 194 11.17 26.17 7.46
CA VAL A 194 11.47 27.27 8.39
C VAL A 194 11.89 28.49 7.58
N ALA A 195 10.96 29.44 7.43
CA ALA A 195 11.18 30.67 6.67
C ALA A 195 12.27 31.56 7.27
N CYS A 196 13.08 32.16 6.39
CA CYS A 196 13.99 33.26 6.75
C CYS A 196 13.21 34.50 7.21
N ASP A 197 13.90 35.49 7.80
CA ASP A 197 13.26 36.67 8.38
C ASP A 197 12.46 37.49 7.36
N ALA A 198 12.96 37.60 6.12
CA ALA A 198 12.27 38.31 5.03
C ALA A 198 10.95 37.63 4.64
N ASP A 199 10.95 36.31 4.45
CA ASP A 199 9.73 35.55 4.20
C ASP A 199 8.75 35.67 5.36
N ARG A 200 9.27 35.56 6.59
CA ARG A 200 8.47 35.64 7.82
C ARG A 200 7.76 36.99 7.95
N ALA A 201 8.47 38.07 7.61
CA ALA A 201 7.93 39.43 7.67
C ALA A 201 6.71 39.64 6.76
N ILE A 202 6.63 38.91 5.64
CA ILE A 202 5.52 39.00 4.68
C ILE A 202 4.42 37.99 5.03
N ARG A 203 4.80 36.76 5.39
CA ARG A 203 3.86 35.67 5.69
C ARG A 203 2.92 35.97 6.86
N LYS A 204 3.30 36.85 7.80
CA LYS A 204 2.40 37.30 8.88
C LYS A 204 1.12 37.99 8.38
N TYR A 205 1.12 38.50 7.15
CA TYR A 205 -0.04 39.15 6.51
C TYR A 205 -0.85 38.22 5.62
N SER A 206 -0.26 37.12 5.15
CA SER A 206 -0.96 36.14 4.35
C SER A 206 -1.84 35.25 5.23
N ASN A 207 -3.07 35.00 4.81
CA ASN A 207 -3.91 33.97 5.43
C ASN A 207 -3.62 32.57 4.89
N ASP A 208 -2.72 32.48 3.92
CA ASP A 208 -2.39 31.27 3.21
C ASP A 208 -0.97 30.80 3.63
N ALA A 209 -0.92 29.60 4.23
CA ALA A 209 0.31 29.00 4.75
C ALA A 209 1.10 28.20 3.71
N TRP A 210 0.55 28.04 2.50
CA TRP A 210 1.11 27.23 1.44
C TRP A 210 2.29 27.94 0.78
N VAL A 211 3.40 27.22 0.59
CA VAL A 211 4.50 27.62 -0.29
C VAL A 211 4.28 27.04 -1.68
N ALA A 212 4.69 27.77 -2.71
CA ALA A 212 4.75 27.22 -4.06
C ALA A 212 5.80 26.11 -4.08
N ALA A 213 5.37 24.89 -4.32
CA ALA A 213 6.20 23.69 -4.41
C ALA A 213 5.50 22.71 -5.35
N TYR A 214 6.27 21.78 -5.91
CA TYR A 214 5.75 20.82 -6.89
C TYR A 214 6.66 19.62 -7.07
N PHE A 215 6.12 18.57 -7.69
CA PHE A 215 6.88 17.39 -8.08
C PHE A 215 6.96 17.30 -9.60
N GLY A 216 8.17 17.18 -10.13
CA GLY A 216 8.41 16.75 -11.51
C GLY A 216 8.54 15.22 -11.55
N LEU A 217 7.68 14.54 -12.32
CA LEU A 217 7.68 13.09 -12.43
C LEU A 217 8.21 12.67 -13.80
N HIS A 218 9.18 11.76 -13.81
CA HIS A 218 9.71 11.15 -15.04
C HIS A 218 9.31 9.69 -15.07
N THR A 219 8.49 9.32 -16.05
CA THR A 219 7.88 8.00 -16.15
C THR A 219 8.25 7.28 -17.44
N GLU A 220 8.18 5.96 -17.42
CA GLU A 220 8.35 5.10 -18.59
C GLU A 220 7.16 4.15 -18.71
N GLN A 221 6.56 4.09 -19.89
CA GLN A 221 5.45 3.21 -20.20
C GLN A 221 5.94 1.92 -20.86
N LEU A 222 5.48 0.78 -20.36
CA LEU A 222 5.95 -0.55 -20.77
C LEU A 222 5.21 -1.13 -21.98
N GLU A 223 3.95 -0.79 -22.18
CA GLU A 223 3.09 -1.32 -23.26
C GLU A 223 2.13 -0.25 -23.79
N ASP A 224 1.69 -0.38 -25.04
CA ASP A 224 0.71 0.53 -25.67
C ASP A 224 -0.58 0.51 -24.86
N PHE A 225 -1.02 1.67 -24.38
CA PHE A 225 -2.22 1.79 -23.57
C PHE A 225 -3.02 3.03 -23.96
N GLN A 226 -4.29 2.84 -24.33
CA GLN A 226 -5.22 3.91 -24.72
C GLN A 226 -4.68 4.87 -25.82
N GLY A 227 -3.86 4.38 -26.74
CA GLY A 227 -3.28 5.19 -27.81
C GLY A 227 -1.98 5.93 -27.45
N TYR A 228 -1.49 5.76 -26.21
CA TYR A 228 -0.12 6.10 -25.83
C TYR A 228 0.78 4.90 -26.11
N SER A 229 1.79 5.06 -26.97
CA SER A 229 2.66 3.95 -27.41
C SER A 229 3.74 3.57 -26.40
N ALA A 230 3.94 2.27 -26.20
CA ALA A 230 5.02 1.62 -25.47
C ALA A 230 6.38 2.16 -25.89
N GLY A 231 7.27 2.37 -24.92
CA GLY A 231 8.62 2.84 -25.21
C GLY A 231 8.72 4.32 -25.59
N TYR A 232 7.61 5.07 -25.51
CA TYR A 232 7.72 6.52 -25.39
C TYR A 232 8.29 6.83 -24.01
N LYS A 233 9.58 7.23 -23.97
CA LYS A 233 10.07 8.08 -22.90
C LYS A 233 9.28 9.38 -22.97
N TYR A 234 8.14 9.40 -22.30
CA TYR A 234 7.37 10.61 -22.13
C TYR A 234 8.12 11.46 -21.09
N TYR A 235 9.10 12.22 -21.60
CA TYR A 235 9.69 13.32 -20.86
C TYR A 235 8.65 14.44 -20.84
N THR A 236 7.70 14.38 -19.92
CA THR A 236 6.98 15.59 -19.50
C THR A 236 7.96 16.48 -18.77
N PHE A 237 8.77 17.20 -19.53
CA PHE A 237 9.20 18.54 -19.11
C PHE A 237 8.01 19.52 -19.16
N GLN A 238 6.91 19.14 -19.81
CA GLN A 238 5.64 19.83 -19.76
C GLN A 238 4.72 19.15 -18.77
N ASP A 239 5.02 19.32 -17.49
CA ASP A 239 4.03 19.94 -16.64
C ASP A 239 4.71 20.32 -15.33
N GLU A 240 4.93 21.63 -15.15
CA GLU A 240 5.03 22.29 -13.85
C GLU A 240 3.68 22.16 -13.11
N ARG A 241 3.10 20.95 -13.09
CA ARG A 241 1.86 20.66 -12.41
C ARG A 241 2.17 20.79 -10.94
N SER A 242 1.71 21.91 -10.41
CA SER A 242 1.84 22.35 -9.04
C SER A 242 1.02 21.44 -8.12
N TYR A 243 1.53 20.24 -7.85
CA TYR A 243 0.92 19.29 -6.94
C TYR A 243 1.70 19.27 -5.65
N GLY A 244 1.09 19.84 -4.61
CA GLY A 244 1.66 19.86 -3.27
C GLY A 244 2.31 21.19 -2.96
N ALA A 245 1.56 22.04 -2.27
CA ALA A 245 2.19 23.09 -1.52
C ALA A 245 2.67 22.52 -0.19
N PHE A 246 3.86 22.91 0.27
CA PHE A 246 4.25 22.65 1.65
C PHE A 246 3.74 23.77 2.54
N GLN A 247 3.52 23.47 3.80
CA GLN A 247 3.15 24.49 4.75
C GLN A 247 4.38 24.90 5.57
N THR A 248 4.55 26.21 5.81
CA THR A 248 5.66 26.68 6.64
C THR A 248 5.37 26.53 8.12
N ASN A 249 6.32 26.01 8.89
CA ASN A 249 6.24 25.92 10.34
C ASN A 249 6.89 27.16 10.98
N ASP A 250 6.26 28.32 10.83
CA ASP A 250 6.68 29.53 11.55
C ASP A 250 6.11 29.52 12.98
N PRO A 251 6.94 29.33 14.03
CA PRO A 251 6.50 29.27 15.42
C PRO A 251 5.83 30.57 15.93
N LEU A 252 5.97 31.70 15.23
CA LEU A 252 5.31 32.96 15.59
C LEU A 252 3.92 33.12 14.98
N SER A 253 3.63 32.48 13.85
CA SER A 253 2.31 32.52 13.20
C SER A 253 1.24 31.71 13.96
N ARG A 254 1.67 30.79 14.84
CA ARG A 254 0.83 29.84 15.61
C ARG A 254 -0.13 29.00 14.76
N ARG A 255 0.13 28.86 13.45
CA ARG A 255 -0.72 28.07 12.57
C ARG A 255 -0.20 26.63 12.54
N PRO A 256 -1.02 25.64 12.94
CA PRO A 256 -0.64 24.23 12.84
C PRO A 256 -0.50 23.88 11.36
N THR A 257 0.55 23.16 11.03
CA THR A 257 0.84 22.79 9.65
C THR A 257 1.18 21.31 9.54
N GLU A 258 0.56 20.62 8.60
CA GLU A 258 0.69 19.17 8.44
C GLU A 258 2.14 18.85 8.03
N GLY A 259 2.90 18.22 8.93
CA GLY A 259 4.23 17.69 8.64
C GLY A 259 4.22 16.51 7.67
N PHE A 260 3.07 16.20 7.07
CA PHE A 260 2.78 15.00 6.29
C PHE A 260 2.19 15.39 4.95
N TYR A 261 2.83 14.94 3.87
CA TYR A 261 2.23 15.00 2.54
C TYR A 261 1.94 13.59 2.05
N LYS A 262 0.65 13.25 1.93
CA LYS A 262 0.19 12.01 1.30
C LYS A 262 0.03 12.25 -0.19
N LEU A 263 0.98 11.74 -0.96
CA LEU A 263 0.99 11.81 -2.43
C LEU A 263 -0.14 10.98 -3.07
N GLY A 264 -0.97 10.28 -2.29
CA GLY A 264 -2.21 9.68 -2.79
C GLY A 264 -3.17 10.67 -3.47
N ASP A 265 -3.14 11.94 -3.07
CA ASP A 265 -3.88 13.01 -3.73
C ASP A 265 -3.29 13.42 -5.08
N MET A 266 -1.97 13.26 -5.27
CA MET A 266 -1.30 13.49 -6.57
C MET A 266 -1.80 12.47 -7.61
N TYR A 267 -1.93 11.21 -7.20
CA TYR A 267 -2.33 10.11 -8.06
C TYR A 267 -3.82 10.16 -8.47
N ASN A 268 -4.71 10.51 -7.53
CA ASN A 268 -6.15 10.54 -7.79
C ASN A 268 -6.64 11.80 -8.52
N ARG A 269 -5.83 12.88 -8.54
CA ARG A 269 -6.19 14.16 -9.19
C ARG A 269 -5.54 14.36 -10.56
N ASP A 270 -4.61 13.49 -10.94
CA ASP A 270 -3.90 13.58 -12.21
C ASP A 270 -4.58 12.69 -13.26
N THR A 271 -5.14 13.32 -14.30
CA THR A 271 -5.84 12.64 -15.39
C THR A 271 -4.93 11.80 -16.29
N TYR A 272 -3.60 11.99 -16.23
CA TYR A 272 -2.62 11.18 -16.94
C TYR A 272 -2.20 9.95 -16.16
N LEU A 273 -2.01 10.03 -14.84
CA LEU A 273 -1.65 8.89 -13.99
C LEU A 273 -2.87 8.01 -13.68
N GLN A 274 -4.06 8.59 -13.58
CA GLN A 274 -5.30 7.89 -13.24
C GLN A 274 -5.56 6.63 -14.10
N PRO A 275 -5.42 6.64 -15.44
CA PRO A 275 -5.61 5.43 -16.25
C PRO A 275 -4.61 4.31 -15.98
N PHE A 276 -3.38 4.62 -15.53
CA PHE A 276 -2.39 3.59 -15.18
C PHE A 276 -2.66 2.97 -13.80
N LEU A 277 -3.36 3.69 -12.93
CA LEU A 277 -3.80 3.21 -11.63
C LEU A 277 -5.06 2.34 -11.71
N ASP A 278 -5.79 2.37 -12.82
CA ASP A 278 -6.90 1.44 -13.07
C ASP A 278 -6.41 0.14 -13.75
N TYR A 279 -5.20 0.17 -14.33
CA TYR A 279 -4.59 -0.93 -15.08
C TYR A 279 -3.11 -1.01 -14.72
N GLY A 280 -2.84 -1.38 -13.46
CA GLY A 280 -1.50 -1.42 -12.85
C GLY A 280 -0.43 -2.16 -13.66
N GLU A 281 0.83 -2.06 -13.22
CA GLU A 281 2.04 -2.62 -13.83
C GLU A 281 2.53 -1.98 -15.15
N LYS A 282 1.80 -1.02 -15.72
CA LYS A 282 2.12 -0.47 -17.06
C LYS A 282 3.06 0.74 -17.07
N ILE A 283 3.39 1.28 -15.90
CA ILE A 283 4.21 2.49 -15.76
C ILE A 283 5.31 2.32 -14.70
N ILE A 284 6.51 2.80 -15.02
CA ILE A 284 7.66 2.87 -14.12
C ILE A 284 7.95 4.35 -13.80
N LEU A 285 8.07 4.67 -12.51
CA LEU A 285 8.60 5.95 -12.04
C LEU A 285 10.13 5.89 -11.98
N ARG A 286 10.79 6.58 -12.91
CA ARG A 286 12.25 6.59 -13.05
C ARG A 286 12.90 7.64 -12.17
N GLN A 287 12.32 8.84 -12.12
CA GLN A 287 12.86 9.97 -11.39
C GLN A 287 11.74 10.84 -10.83
N VAL A 288 12.01 11.43 -9.67
CA VAL A 288 11.19 12.46 -9.04
C VAL A 288 12.06 13.65 -8.71
N ASP A 289 11.63 14.83 -9.17
CA ASP A 289 12.21 16.12 -8.84
C ASP A 289 11.28 16.80 -7.85
N MET A 290 11.64 16.82 -6.56
CA MET A 290 10.87 17.48 -5.50
C MET A 290 11.34 18.93 -5.37
N TYR A 291 10.54 19.86 -5.87
CA TYR A 291 10.77 21.29 -5.75
C TYR A 291 10.23 21.77 -4.40
N VAL A 292 11.09 22.40 -3.61
CA VAL A 292 10.76 22.95 -2.30
C VAL A 292 10.41 24.44 -2.36
N ASN A 293 10.63 25.08 -3.51
CA ASN A 293 10.10 26.37 -3.86
C ASN A 293 9.78 26.42 -5.37
N GLY A 294 8.88 27.33 -5.76
CA GLY A 294 8.54 27.65 -7.14
C GLY A 294 8.33 29.14 -7.30
N ARG A 295 7.34 29.55 -8.11
CA ARG A 295 7.03 30.97 -8.34
C ARG A 295 6.70 31.71 -7.04
N SER A 296 7.14 32.96 -6.96
CA SER A 296 6.88 33.81 -5.79
C SER A 296 5.40 34.07 -5.52
N THR A 297 4.53 33.96 -6.53
CA THR A 297 3.07 34.09 -6.43
C THR A 297 2.38 33.08 -7.35
N PHE A 298 1.05 33.05 -7.37
CA PHE A 298 0.31 32.21 -8.31
C PHE A 298 0.63 32.56 -9.78
N VAL A 299 0.45 31.57 -10.66
CA VAL A 299 0.56 31.77 -12.11
C VAL A 299 -0.54 32.75 -12.55
N ALA A 300 -0.14 33.87 -13.13
CA ALA A 300 -1.08 34.82 -13.73
C ALA A 300 -1.35 34.49 -15.19
N ALA A 301 -2.40 35.10 -15.74
CA ALA A 301 -2.71 35.05 -17.16
C ALA A 301 -1.59 35.69 -18.01
N ASP A 302 -1.49 35.26 -19.28
CA ASP A 302 -0.46 35.72 -20.22
C ASP A 302 -0.51 37.22 -20.51
N ASP A 303 -1.62 37.90 -20.22
CA ASP A 303 -1.79 39.34 -20.37
C ASP A 303 -1.40 40.14 -19.12
N SER A 304 -0.88 39.48 -18.07
CA SER A 304 -0.36 40.18 -16.90
C SER A 304 0.73 41.19 -17.28
N PRO A 305 0.68 42.44 -16.77
CA PRO A 305 1.74 43.42 -16.97
C PRO A 305 2.99 43.10 -16.14
N TYR A 306 2.91 42.17 -15.18
CA TYR A 306 3.98 41.80 -14.28
C TYR A 306 4.67 40.54 -14.80
N LYS A 307 5.71 40.75 -15.61
CA LYS A 307 6.50 39.69 -16.22
C LYS A 307 7.96 39.85 -15.87
N TYR A 308 8.55 38.83 -15.28
CA TYR A 308 9.94 38.83 -14.84
C TYR A 308 10.58 37.51 -15.23
N ASP A 309 11.89 37.51 -15.42
CA ASP A 309 12.74 36.32 -15.49
C ASP A 309 13.49 36.31 -14.15
N LEU A 310 12.89 35.69 -13.14
CA LEU A 310 13.43 35.75 -11.77
C LEU A 310 14.56 34.74 -11.55
N ASP A 311 14.55 33.61 -12.26
CA ASP A 311 15.52 32.54 -12.11
C ASP A 311 16.70 32.64 -13.10
N GLY A 312 16.59 33.51 -14.10
CA GLY A 312 17.63 33.82 -15.08
C GLY A 312 17.70 32.83 -16.25
N ASP A 313 16.63 32.06 -16.50
CA ASP A 313 16.59 31.07 -17.58
C ASP A 313 16.31 31.69 -18.97
N GLY A 314 16.01 32.99 -19.02
CA GLY A 314 15.69 33.74 -20.24
C GLY A 314 14.22 33.71 -20.64
N VAL A 315 13.34 33.11 -19.82
CA VAL A 315 11.90 33.05 -20.00
C VAL A 315 11.24 34.04 -19.03
N LEU A 316 10.28 34.82 -19.55
CA LEU A 316 9.50 35.72 -18.72
C LEU A 316 8.26 35.01 -18.19
N GLU A 317 8.13 34.85 -16.88
CA GLU A 317 6.92 34.35 -16.25
C GLU A 317 5.95 35.45 -15.85
N SER A 318 4.65 35.18 -15.98
CA SER A 318 3.56 36.07 -15.57
C SER A 318 3.22 35.88 -14.08
N TYR A 319 3.17 36.98 -13.34
CA TYR A 319 2.85 37.05 -11.90
C TYR A 319 1.59 37.88 -11.63
N GLU A 320 0.88 37.60 -10.53
CA GLU A 320 -0.38 38.28 -10.17
C GLU A 320 -0.21 39.68 -9.54
N CYS A 321 1.01 40.08 -9.25
CA CYS A 321 1.34 41.38 -8.68
C CYS A 321 2.75 41.84 -9.06
N GLU A 322 3.02 43.11 -8.80
CA GLU A 322 4.34 43.70 -8.97
C GLU A 322 5.32 43.12 -7.94
N LEU A 323 6.46 42.63 -8.43
CA LEU A 323 7.53 42.06 -7.62
C LEU A 323 8.79 42.92 -7.77
N ASP A 324 9.60 43.00 -6.72
CA ASP A 324 10.97 43.49 -6.82
C ASP A 324 11.86 42.39 -7.42
N PRO A 325 12.42 42.57 -8.63
CA PRO A 325 13.22 41.52 -9.27
C PRO A 325 14.51 41.15 -8.50
N ALA A 326 15.02 42.07 -7.68
CA ALA A 326 16.23 41.82 -6.89
C ALA A 326 15.97 40.86 -5.71
N THR A 327 14.74 40.86 -5.18
CA THR A 327 14.39 40.08 -3.98
C THR A 327 13.34 39.01 -4.23
N GLY A 328 12.57 39.10 -5.32
CA GLY A 328 11.45 38.23 -5.65
C GLY A 328 10.21 38.46 -4.77
N LEU A 329 10.15 39.57 -4.04
CA LEU A 329 9.08 39.88 -3.09
C LEU A 329 8.05 40.85 -3.68
N PRO A 330 6.76 40.79 -3.26
CA PRO A 330 5.80 41.80 -3.66
C PRO A 330 6.22 43.20 -3.22
N VAL A 331 6.04 44.19 -4.11
CA VAL A 331 6.41 45.59 -3.82
C VAL A 331 5.41 46.25 -2.86
N HIS A 332 4.12 45.90 -2.98
CA HIS A 332 3.04 46.50 -2.20
C HIS A 332 2.59 45.56 -1.08
N GLU A 333 2.44 46.10 0.13
CA GLU A 333 2.00 45.33 1.31
C GLU A 333 0.63 44.64 1.11
N ALA A 334 -0.26 45.25 0.31
CA ALA A 334 -1.56 44.66 -0.05
C ALA A 334 -1.42 43.31 -0.79
N ASP A 335 -0.32 43.11 -1.52
CA ASP A 335 -0.06 41.91 -2.31
C ASP A 335 0.67 40.81 -1.52
N TYR A 336 1.02 41.05 -0.26
CA TYR A 336 1.64 40.03 0.61
C TYR A 336 0.76 38.80 0.81
N THR A 337 -0.56 38.95 0.65
CA THR A 337 -1.52 37.83 0.67
C THR A 337 -1.39 36.88 -0.51
N LYS A 338 -0.77 37.31 -1.61
CA LYS A 338 -0.52 36.51 -2.82
C LYS A 338 0.83 35.78 -2.79
N TYR A 339 1.68 36.07 -1.80
CA TYR A 339 3.04 35.53 -1.71
C TYR A 339 3.06 34.04 -1.38
N LYS A 340 3.85 33.29 -2.16
CA LYS A 340 4.00 31.83 -2.12
C LYS A 340 5.45 31.35 -2.19
N GLY A 341 6.38 32.16 -2.67
CA GLY A 341 7.81 31.78 -2.76
C GLY A 341 8.38 31.41 -1.40
N PHE A 342 9.44 30.59 -1.35
CA PHE A 342 10.05 30.15 -0.10
C PHE A 342 11.56 30.35 -0.10
N GLN A 343 12.08 30.96 0.96
CA GLN A 343 13.51 31.00 1.28
C GLN A 343 13.70 30.72 2.76
N GLY A 344 14.61 29.78 3.09
CA GLY A 344 14.82 29.32 4.45
C GLY A 344 15.29 27.87 4.53
N ASP A 345 15.21 27.30 5.72
CA ASP A 345 15.65 25.93 5.98
C ASP A 345 14.54 24.92 5.71
N VAL A 346 14.89 23.83 5.03
CA VAL A 346 14.04 22.66 4.81
C VAL A 346 14.63 21.49 5.58
N TYR A 347 13.76 20.76 6.28
CA TYR A 347 14.10 19.56 7.02
C TYR A 347 13.30 18.39 6.46
N LEU A 348 13.95 17.28 6.15
CA LEU A 348 13.33 16.03 5.71
C LEU A 348 13.71 14.91 6.68
N SER A 349 12.70 14.19 7.15
CA SER A 349 12.89 13.04 8.05
C SER A 349 12.89 11.72 7.29
N PHE A 350 11.96 11.56 6.35
CA PHE A 350 11.91 10.41 5.45
C PHE A 350 11.08 10.71 4.21
N ILE A 351 11.29 9.86 3.20
CA ILE A 351 10.53 9.81 1.95
C ILE A 351 10.17 8.35 1.70
N GLU A 352 8.89 8.07 1.50
CA GLU A 352 8.34 6.79 1.07
C GLU A 352 7.52 7.02 -0.20
N MET A 353 7.63 6.13 -1.19
CA MET A 353 6.94 6.18 -2.46
C MET A 353 6.58 4.78 -2.95
N GLY A 354 5.37 4.63 -3.49
CA GLY A 354 4.89 3.37 -4.03
C GLY A 354 4.12 2.52 -3.01
N THR A 355 4.02 1.22 -3.28
CA THR A 355 3.23 0.29 -2.47
C THR A 355 3.92 -1.07 -2.44
N ASP A 356 3.76 -1.78 -1.33
CA ASP A 356 4.15 -3.18 -1.20
C ASP A 356 3.01 -4.13 -1.61
N GLU A 357 2.02 -3.67 -2.39
CA GLU A 357 0.89 -4.50 -2.81
C GLU A 357 1.34 -5.87 -3.33
N TYR A 358 0.76 -6.90 -2.72
CA TYR A 358 0.97 -8.31 -3.01
C TYR A 358 -0.24 -8.86 -3.73
N GLU A 359 -0.05 -9.82 -4.65
CA GLU A 359 -1.18 -10.48 -5.31
C GLU A 359 -2.14 -11.08 -4.25
N PRO A 360 -3.45 -10.78 -4.30
CA PRO A 360 -4.41 -11.36 -3.38
C PRO A 360 -4.50 -12.86 -3.62
N TRP A 361 -4.53 -13.60 -2.53
CA TRP A 361 -4.69 -15.05 -2.58
C TRP A 361 -6.01 -15.43 -3.24
N ASN A 362 -5.97 -16.51 -4.01
CA ASN A 362 -7.20 -17.11 -4.50
C ASN A 362 -7.98 -17.70 -3.32
N THR A 363 -9.28 -17.43 -3.31
CA THR A 363 -10.20 -17.84 -2.27
C THR A 363 -11.06 -18.99 -2.76
N GLY A 364 -11.18 -20.02 -1.92
CA GLY A 364 -12.10 -21.11 -2.19
C GLY A 364 -13.51 -20.77 -1.71
N VAL A 365 -14.49 -21.51 -2.20
CA VAL A 365 -15.86 -21.47 -1.69
C VAL A 365 -15.94 -22.37 -0.46
N SER A 366 -16.25 -21.78 0.71
CA SER A 366 -16.55 -22.57 1.90
C SER A 366 -17.90 -23.26 1.71
N LEU A 367 -17.91 -24.59 1.81
CA LEU A 367 -19.13 -25.41 1.79
C LEU A 367 -19.64 -25.69 3.22
N GLY A 368 -19.10 -24.97 4.19
CA GLY A 368 -19.44 -25.09 5.61
C GLY A 368 -18.99 -26.41 6.22
N SER A 369 -19.64 -26.77 7.33
CA SER A 369 -19.39 -28.03 7.99
C SER A 369 -20.18 -29.18 7.36
N VAL A 370 -19.62 -30.39 7.35
CA VAL A 370 -20.36 -31.60 6.92
C VAL A 370 -21.55 -31.91 7.83
N TYR A 371 -21.48 -31.47 9.10
CA TYR A 371 -22.55 -31.67 10.08
C TYR A 371 -23.73 -30.70 9.89
N THR A 372 -23.55 -29.64 9.11
CA THR A 372 -24.62 -28.73 8.71
C THR A 372 -25.24 -29.16 7.38
N THR A 373 -26.52 -29.55 7.39
CA THR A 373 -27.43 -29.64 6.22
C THR A 373 -27.03 -30.55 5.05
N GLY A 374 -26.21 -31.60 5.24
CA GLY A 374 -25.87 -32.48 4.11
C GLY A 374 -25.17 -33.81 4.41
N GLY A 375 -24.62 -34.02 5.61
CA GLY A 375 -23.90 -35.26 5.92
C GLY A 375 -22.55 -35.36 5.20
N ILE A 376 -21.98 -36.58 5.19
CA ILE A 376 -20.63 -36.93 4.68
C ILE A 376 -20.51 -36.72 3.16
N GLN A 377 -21.63 -36.53 2.45
CA GLN A 377 -21.64 -36.24 1.02
C GLN A 377 -22.20 -34.83 0.75
N LYS A 378 -21.47 -34.03 -0.02
CA LYS A 378 -21.85 -32.68 -0.42
C LYS A 378 -21.93 -32.59 -1.95
N THR A 379 -22.85 -31.78 -2.45
CA THR A 379 -22.92 -31.45 -3.87
C THR A 379 -22.80 -29.93 -4.05
N TYR A 380 -22.07 -29.52 -5.08
CA TYR A 380 -21.90 -28.12 -5.46
C TYR A 380 -22.11 -27.98 -6.97
N LYS A 381 -22.99 -27.06 -7.35
CA LYS A 381 -23.30 -26.77 -8.76
C LYS A 381 -22.53 -25.53 -9.19
N TYR A 382 -21.89 -25.61 -10.34
CA TYR A 382 -21.04 -24.55 -10.87
C TYR A 382 -21.18 -24.41 -12.39
N ILE A 383 -21.01 -23.20 -12.93
CA ILE A 383 -21.06 -22.93 -14.36
C ILE A 383 -19.78 -22.18 -14.75
N TYR A 384 -19.02 -22.75 -15.69
CA TYR A 384 -17.85 -22.08 -16.27
C TYR A 384 -18.28 -21.10 -17.36
N THR A 385 -17.71 -19.90 -17.33
CA THR A 385 -17.98 -18.82 -18.31
C THR A 385 -16.95 -18.75 -19.44
N GLY A 386 -15.84 -19.50 -19.33
CA GLY A 386 -14.79 -19.59 -20.34
C GLY A 386 -14.42 -21.03 -20.66
N ALA A 387 -13.99 -21.28 -21.89
CA ALA A 387 -13.45 -22.57 -22.30
C ALA A 387 -12.01 -22.74 -21.82
N GLY A 388 -11.59 -23.96 -21.49
CA GLY A 388 -10.25 -24.24 -20.98
C GLY A 388 -10.17 -25.50 -20.12
N ASP A 389 -8.97 -25.78 -19.63
CA ASP A 389 -8.72 -26.85 -18.67
C ASP A 389 -8.64 -26.27 -17.26
N PHE A 390 -9.52 -26.75 -16.39
CA PHE A 390 -9.63 -26.33 -14.99
C PHE A 390 -9.32 -27.51 -14.08
N THR A 391 -8.76 -27.22 -12.90
CA THR A 391 -8.61 -28.23 -11.84
C THR A 391 -9.47 -27.81 -10.66
N ILE A 392 -10.48 -28.63 -10.36
CA ILE A 392 -11.27 -28.48 -9.15
C ILE A 392 -10.54 -29.20 -8.02
N THR A 393 -10.31 -28.51 -6.90
CA THR A 393 -9.66 -29.06 -5.72
C THR A 393 -10.52 -28.86 -4.49
N ALA A 394 -10.85 -29.95 -3.80
CA ALA A 394 -11.48 -29.91 -2.49
C ALA A 394 -10.41 -30.02 -1.39
N VAL A 395 -10.49 -29.12 -0.41
CA VAL A 395 -9.70 -29.15 0.82
C VAL A 395 -10.61 -29.50 1.98
N ALA A 396 -10.35 -30.65 2.59
CA ALA A 396 -11.09 -31.16 3.73
C ALA A 396 -10.25 -30.98 4.99
N THR A 397 -10.82 -30.39 6.04
CA THR A 397 -10.08 -30.06 7.28
C THR A 397 -10.80 -30.59 8.52
N ASN A 398 -10.05 -31.30 9.37
CA ASN A 398 -10.42 -31.57 10.76
C ASN A 398 -9.59 -30.69 11.68
N VAL A 399 -10.23 -30.16 12.72
CA VAL A 399 -9.62 -29.36 13.77
C VAL A 399 -9.83 -30.08 15.11
N GLY A 400 -8.79 -30.04 15.94
CA GLY A 400 -8.81 -30.50 17.32
C GLY A 400 -9.20 -29.38 18.26
N ASP A 401 -8.84 -29.56 19.52
CA ASP A 401 -9.03 -28.55 20.54
C ASP A 401 -8.12 -27.35 20.32
N LYS A 402 -8.54 -26.20 20.85
CA LYS A 402 -7.73 -24.99 20.88
C LYS A 402 -6.51 -25.22 21.78
N ASP A 403 -5.32 -24.89 21.32
CA ASP A 403 -4.11 -24.85 22.14
C ASP A 403 -4.10 -23.54 22.96
N TYR A 404 -4.09 -23.70 24.28
CA TYR A 404 -4.12 -22.58 25.23
C TYR A 404 -2.74 -22.27 25.81
N LYS A 405 -1.66 -22.89 25.34
CA LYS A 405 -0.31 -22.64 25.87
C LYS A 405 0.17 -21.24 25.51
N GLY A 406 0.31 -20.38 26.52
CA GLY A 406 0.95 -19.06 26.40
C GLY A 406 0.01 -17.88 26.12
N ILE A 407 -1.30 -18.10 26.04
CA ILE A 407 -2.29 -17.06 25.74
C ILE A 407 -2.89 -16.52 27.05
N ASP A 408 -2.75 -15.21 27.31
CA ASP A 408 -3.56 -14.53 28.34
C ASP A 408 -4.97 -14.29 27.78
N TYR A 409 -5.94 -15.02 28.33
CA TYR A 409 -7.34 -15.04 27.91
C TYR A 409 -8.01 -13.65 27.92
N SER A 410 -7.43 -12.69 28.65
CA SER A 410 -7.96 -11.32 28.77
C SER A 410 -7.44 -10.34 27.71
N GLU A 411 -6.27 -10.60 27.10
CA GLU A 411 -5.61 -9.67 26.19
C GLU A 411 -5.50 -10.20 24.73
N GLU A 412 -5.55 -11.51 24.50
CA GLU A 412 -5.26 -12.12 23.19
C GLU A 412 -6.40 -13.00 22.66
N ARG A 413 -7.54 -12.38 22.31
CA ARG A 413 -8.65 -13.09 21.63
C ARG A 413 -8.37 -13.27 20.13
N SER A 414 -7.55 -14.26 19.80
CA SER A 414 -7.41 -14.80 18.45
C SER A 414 -8.51 -15.85 18.16
N ASN A 415 -9.07 -15.85 16.96
CA ASN A 415 -9.89 -16.96 16.42
C ASN A 415 -9.18 -17.55 15.19
N SER A 416 -7.84 -17.58 15.19
CA SER A 416 -7.08 -18.18 14.10
C SER A 416 -7.20 -19.70 14.12
N LEU A 417 -7.16 -20.33 12.94
CA LEU A 417 -7.02 -21.78 12.82
C LEU A 417 -5.69 -22.27 13.43
N ASP A 418 -4.69 -21.40 13.53
CA ASP A 418 -3.38 -21.69 14.11
C ASP A 418 -3.44 -21.95 15.62
N ASP A 419 -4.49 -21.43 16.28
CA ASP A 419 -4.76 -21.77 17.67
C ASP A 419 -5.25 -23.21 17.84
N TYR A 420 -5.40 -24.00 16.77
CA TYR A 420 -5.95 -25.35 16.79
C TYR A 420 -5.01 -26.34 16.10
N SER A 421 -4.83 -27.52 16.72
CA SER A 421 -4.30 -28.66 15.98
C SER A 421 -5.23 -28.97 14.82
N HIS A 422 -4.71 -29.20 13.62
CA HIS A 422 -5.55 -29.49 12.46
C HIS A 422 -4.87 -30.45 11.49
N LYS A 423 -5.66 -31.23 10.77
CA LYS A 423 -5.19 -32.07 9.66
C LYS A 423 -6.06 -31.86 8.44
N ARG A 424 -5.42 -31.91 7.27
CA ARG A 424 -6.05 -31.69 5.98
C ARG A 424 -5.86 -32.87 5.04
N ALA A 425 -6.82 -33.05 4.16
CA ALA A 425 -6.70 -33.92 3.00
C ALA A 425 -7.20 -33.19 1.75
N LEU A 426 -6.66 -33.58 0.60
CA LEU A 426 -6.92 -32.96 -0.70
C LEU A 426 -7.43 -34.01 -1.68
N SER A 427 -8.38 -33.62 -2.53
CA SER A 427 -8.75 -34.38 -3.71
C SER A 427 -8.99 -33.43 -4.87
N SER A 428 -8.49 -33.77 -6.05
CA SER A 428 -8.56 -32.92 -7.24
C SER A 428 -9.03 -33.69 -8.46
N VAL A 429 -9.73 -33.00 -9.36
CA VAL A 429 -10.23 -33.54 -10.62
C VAL A 429 -10.13 -32.48 -11.70
N LYS A 430 -9.73 -32.90 -12.91
CA LYS A 430 -9.64 -32.01 -14.07
C LYS A 430 -10.98 -31.95 -14.78
N VAL A 431 -11.34 -30.76 -15.25
CA VAL A 431 -12.52 -30.49 -16.07
C VAL A 431 -12.05 -29.75 -17.32
N SER A 432 -12.39 -30.29 -18.49
CA SER A 432 -12.06 -29.67 -19.78
C SER A 432 -13.33 -29.07 -20.39
N VAL A 433 -13.50 -27.76 -20.23
CA VAL A 433 -14.68 -27.01 -20.70
C VAL A 433 -14.52 -26.72 -22.19
N LYS A 434 -15.46 -27.20 -22.99
CA LYS A 434 -15.49 -26.97 -24.44
C LYS A 434 -16.16 -25.63 -24.78
N PRO A 435 -15.78 -24.99 -25.89
CA PRO A 435 -16.42 -23.78 -26.39
C PRO A 435 -17.94 -23.88 -26.52
#